data_AF-A0A7I9VQU6-F1
#
_entry.id   AF-A0A7I9VQU6-F1
#
_cell.length_a   1.000
_cell.length_b   1.000
_cell.length_c   1.000
_cell.angle_alpha   90.00
_cell.angle_beta   90.00
_cell.angle_gamma   90.00
#
_symmetry.space_group_name_H-M   'P 1'
#
loop_
_entity.id
_entity.type
_entity.pdbx_description
1 polymer ?
#
loop_
_entity_poly.entity_id
_entity_poly.type
_entity_poly.pdbx_seq_one_letter_code
_entity_poly.pdbx_strand_id
1 'polypeptide(L)'
;MKLFAEAGLTARVAQVAEEKHTIVNLVAAGIGLAIVPRWTSRMMTQGVRYVMLEDAGRKNRLPLAAAWAKDVRDPLRDELLETLRGGLPRFAKQA
;
A
#
# COMPACT_ATOMS: atom_id res chain seq x y z
N MET A 1 3.23 -1.33 12.84
CA MET A 1 3.34 -0.77 14.20
C MET A 1 2.44 0.44 14.40
N LYS A 2 2.57 1.51 13.60
CA LYS A 2 1.77 2.74 13.73
C LYS A 2 0.25 2.49 13.83
N LEU A 3 -0.31 1.66 12.96
CA LEU A 3 -1.75 1.30 12.98
C LEU A 3 -2.24 0.69 14.30
N PHE A 4 -1.45 -0.20 14.91
CA PHE A 4 -1.80 -0.81 16.19
C PHE A 4 -1.65 0.20 17.33
N ALA A 5 -0.57 0.99 17.32
CA ALA A 5 -0.33 2.03 18.31
C ALA A 5 -1.43 3.11 18.31
N GLU A 6 -1.90 3.54 17.12
CA GLU A 6 -3.03 4.47 16.97
C GLU A 6 -4.34 3.92 17.53
N ALA A 7 -4.50 2.60 17.54
CA ALA A 7 -5.63 1.90 18.15
C ALA A 7 -5.44 1.59 19.65
N GLY A 8 -4.32 2.01 20.26
CA GLY A 8 -3.99 1.65 21.66
C GLY A 8 -3.64 0.18 21.86
N LEU A 9 -3.30 -0.54 20.78
CA LEU A 9 -2.99 -1.96 20.78
C LEU A 9 -1.49 -2.20 20.62
N THR A 10 -1.01 -3.31 21.18
CA THR A 10 0.37 -3.79 20.96
C THR A 10 0.36 -4.88 19.91
N ALA A 11 1.14 -4.71 18.83
CA ALA A 11 1.29 -5.73 17.81
C ALA A 11 2.27 -6.82 18.26
N ARG A 12 1.89 -8.09 18.11
CA ARG A 12 2.79 -9.23 18.28
C ARG A 12 3.26 -9.71 16.90
N VAL A 13 4.55 -9.60 16.65
CA VAL A 13 5.14 -10.01 15.36
C VAL A 13 5.51 -11.48 15.42
N ALA A 14 4.79 -12.32 14.67
CA ALA A 14 5.12 -13.74 14.52
C ALA A 14 6.30 -13.95 13.56
N GLN A 15 6.34 -13.19 12.46
CA GLN A 15 7.38 -13.26 11.44
C GLN A 15 7.59 -11.88 10.80
N VAL A 16 8.85 -11.54 10.52
CA VAL A 16 9.21 -10.38 9.69
C VAL A 16 9.40 -10.86 8.25
N ALA A 17 8.75 -10.19 7.30
CA ALA A 17 8.89 -10.46 5.88
C ALA A 17 8.85 -9.14 5.10
N GLU A 18 9.76 -8.98 4.14
CA GLU A 18 9.89 -7.75 3.35
C GLU A 18 9.23 -7.87 1.97
N GLU A 19 9.23 -9.06 1.40
CA GLU A 19 8.68 -9.29 0.07
C GLU A 19 7.18 -9.59 0.10
N LYS A 20 6.45 -8.95 -0.81
CA LYS A 20 4.98 -8.99 -0.90
C LYS A 20 4.42 -10.40 -1.09
N HIS A 21 5.03 -11.19 -1.98
CA HIS A 21 4.63 -12.59 -2.21
C HIS A 21 4.84 -13.43 -0.96
N THR A 22 5.98 -13.25 -0.30
CA THR A 22 6.32 -13.93 0.94
C THR A 22 5.30 -13.64 2.03
N ILE A 23 4.93 -12.37 2.24
CA ILE A 23 3.91 -11.99 3.24
C ILE A 23 2.61 -12.76 3.03
N VAL A 24 2.08 -12.78 1.80
CA VAL A 24 0.81 -13.44 1.50
C VAL A 24 0.92 -14.97 1.63
N ASN A 25 2.05 -15.55 1.23
CA ASN A 25 2.28 -17.00 1.36
C ASN A 25 2.42 -17.44 2.83
N LEU A 26 3.01 -16.61 3.69
CA LEU A 26 3.06 -16.88 5.14
C LEU A 26 1.65 -16.86 5.75
N VAL A 27 0.76 -15.97 5.29
CA VAL A 27 -0.65 -15.98 5.68
C VAL A 27 -1.35 -17.24 5.18
N ALA A 28 -1.12 -17.63 3.92
CA ALA A 28 -1.68 -18.86 3.34
C ALA A 28 -1.21 -20.12 4.10
N ALA A 29 0.02 -20.11 4.62
CA ALA A 29 0.57 -21.17 5.46
C ALA A 29 0.06 -21.16 6.92
N GLY A 30 -0.83 -20.23 7.28
CA GLY A 30 -1.47 -20.20 8.61
C GLY A 30 -0.63 -19.55 9.71
N ILE A 31 0.44 -18.82 9.37
CA ILE A 31 1.32 -18.17 10.37
C ILE A 31 0.59 -17.03 11.11
N GLY A 32 -0.43 -16.43 10.49
CA GLY A 32 -1.25 -15.39 11.10
C GLY A 32 -1.95 -14.52 10.08
N LEU A 33 -1.96 -13.21 10.33
CA LEU A 33 -2.53 -12.18 9.45
C LEU A 33 -1.49 -11.13 9.09
N ALA A 34 -1.73 -10.40 8.00
CA ALA A 34 -0.92 -9.28 7.58
C ALA A 34 -1.80 -8.08 7.19
N ILE A 35 -1.37 -6.89 7.56
CA ILE A 35 -1.95 -5.65 7.03
C ILE A 35 -1.14 -5.27 5.79
N VAL A 36 -1.81 -5.24 4.64
CA VAL A 36 -1.18 -5.03 3.34
C VAL A 36 -1.80 -3.85 2.59
N PRO A 37 -1.06 -3.23 1.67
CA PRO A 37 -1.63 -2.28 0.72
C PRO A 37 -2.79 -2.90 -0.06
N ARG A 38 -3.84 -2.14 -0.36
CA ARG A 38 -5.04 -2.63 -1.06
C ARG A 38 -4.71 -3.35 -2.38
N TRP A 39 -3.76 -2.85 -3.17
CA TRP A 39 -3.40 -3.47 -4.45
C TRP A 39 -2.87 -4.92 -4.32
N THR A 40 -2.42 -5.32 -3.13
CA THR A 40 -1.99 -6.70 -2.83
C THR A 40 -3.14 -7.69 -3.00
N SER A 41 -4.40 -7.26 -2.85
CA SER A 41 -5.56 -8.13 -3.06
C SER A 41 -5.70 -8.67 -4.49
N ARG A 42 -4.98 -8.09 -5.46
CA ARG A 42 -4.89 -8.58 -6.83
C ARG A 42 -4.06 -9.86 -6.93
N MET A 43 -3.25 -10.17 -5.91
CA MET A 43 -2.50 -11.42 -5.80
C MET A 43 -3.49 -12.49 -5.32
N MET A 44 -4.02 -13.27 -6.27
CA MET A 44 -4.98 -14.33 -6.01
C MET A 44 -4.29 -15.55 -5.40
N THR A 45 -3.93 -15.48 -4.12
CA THR A 45 -3.33 -16.60 -3.38
C THR A 45 -4.42 -17.48 -2.79
N GLN A 46 -4.38 -18.77 -3.11
CA GLN A 46 -5.31 -19.76 -2.58
C GLN A 46 -5.27 -19.79 -1.04
N GLY A 47 -6.42 -19.88 -0.40
CA GLY A 47 -6.54 -19.92 1.07
C GLY A 47 -6.43 -18.56 1.78
N VAL A 48 -6.23 -17.46 1.05
CA VAL A 48 -6.16 -16.11 1.64
C VAL A 48 -7.44 -15.32 1.38
N ARG A 49 -7.98 -14.70 2.42
CA ARG A 49 -9.09 -13.73 2.32
C ARG A 49 -8.56 -12.33 2.60
N TYR A 50 -8.81 -11.41 1.67
CA TYR A 50 -8.53 -9.98 1.87
C TYR A 50 -9.74 -9.30 2.51
N VAL A 51 -9.53 -8.67 3.67
CA VAL A 51 -10.58 -7.97 4.43
C VAL A 51 -10.23 -6.48 4.48
N MET A 52 -11.21 -5.63 4.17
CA MET A 52 -11.05 -4.17 4.24
C MET A 52 -11.12 -3.71 5.70
N LEU A 53 -10.24 -2.78 6.10
CA LEU A 53 -10.27 -2.16 7.41
C LEU A 53 -11.29 -1.01 7.42
N GLU A 54 -12.32 -1.10 8.26
CA GLU A 54 -13.48 -0.19 8.29
C GLU A 54 -13.13 1.26 8.68
N ASP A 55 -12.02 1.47 9.40
CA ASP A 55 -11.61 2.79 9.91
C ASP A 55 -10.17 3.19 9.52
N ALA A 56 -9.63 2.60 8.44
CA ALA A 56 -8.40 3.10 7.81
C ALA A 56 -8.63 4.44 7.03
N GLY A 57 -9.68 5.19 7.40
CA GLY A 57 -10.17 6.38 6.76
C GLY A 57 -9.13 7.50 6.71
N ARG A 58 -8.72 7.85 5.49
CA ARG A 58 -7.85 8.99 5.09
C ARG A 58 -6.41 9.03 5.65
N LYS A 59 -6.15 8.65 6.90
CA LYS A 59 -4.86 8.85 7.59
C LYS A 59 -3.80 7.80 7.29
N ASN A 60 -4.20 6.59 6.89
CA ASN A 60 -3.30 5.46 6.66
C ASN A 60 -3.31 4.97 5.21
N ARG A 61 -3.49 5.91 4.26
CA ARG A 61 -3.21 5.65 2.85
C ARG A 61 -1.70 5.69 2.63
N LEU A 62 -1.22 4.85 1.72
CA LEU A 62 0.17 4.95 1.27
C LEU A 62 0.28 6.18 0.37
N PRO A 63 1.04 7.22 0.78
CA PRO A 63 1.21 8.39 -0.07
C PRO A 63 2.00 7.98 -1.32
N LEU A 64 1.52 8.41 -2.49
CA LEU A 64 2.30 8.40 -3.71
C LEU A 64 2.87 9.81 -3.90
N ALA A 65 4.19 9.91 -3.98
CA ALA A 65 4.89 11.16 -4.18
C ALA A 65 5.87 11.05 -5.35
N ALA A 66 6.10 12.19 -6.03
CA ALA A 66 7.18 12.36 -6.99
C ALA A 66 8.18 13.35 -6.39
N ALA A 67 9.48 13.10 -6.60
CA ALA A 67 10.55 13.93 -6.08
C ALA A 67 11.58 14.21 -7.18
N TRP A 68 12.16 15.40 -7.17
CA TRP A 68 13.20 15.85 -8.09
C TRP A 68 14.16 16.80 -7.38
N ALA A 69 15.33 17.03 -7.99
CA ALA A 69 16.29 17.98 -7.47
C ALA A 69 15.70 19.39 -7.46
N LYS A 70 15.92 20.11 -6.35
CA LYS A 70 15.46 21.49 -6.19
C LYS A 70 16.06 22.38 -7.27
N ASP A 71 15.29 23.36 -7.74
CA ASP A 71 15.69 24.41 -8.68
C ASP A 71 16.11 23.92 -10.09
N VAL A 72 15.85 22.65 -10.41
CA VAL A 72 16.04 22.11 -11.78
C VAL A 72 14.79 22.35 -12.62
N ARG A 73 14.96 22.99 -13.79
CA ARG A 73 13.94 23.08 -14.83
C ARG A 73 14.06 21.88 -15.76
N ASP A 74 12.98 21.12 -15.89
CA ASP A 74 12.94 19.90 -16.70
C ASP A 74 11.56 19.81 -17.41
N PRO A 75 11.50 20.13 -18.71
CA PRO A 75 10.25 20.04 -19.47
C PRO A 75 9.66 18.63 -19.53
N LEU A 76 10.50 17.57 -19.53
CA LEU A 76 10.02 16.19 -19.56
C LEU A 76 9.37 15.80 -18.23
N ARG A 77 9.95 16.25 -17.11
CA ARG A 77 9.29 16.12 -15.79
C ARG A 77 7.92 16.78 -15.81
N ASP A 78 7.84 18.01 -16.32
CA ASP A 78 6.60 18.77 -16.29
C ASP A 78 5.53 18.09 -17.17
N GLU A 79 5.90 17.63 -18.37
CA GLU A 79 5.01 16.86 -19.26
C GLU A 79 4.56 15.52 -18.66
N LEU A 80 5.47 14.79 -18.00
CA LEU A 80 5.15 13.57 -17.27
C LEU A 80 4.14 13.85 -16.15
N LEU A 81 4.34 14.91 -15.35
CA LEU A 81 3.45 15.27 -14.26
C LEU A 81 2.06 15.66 -14.77
N GLU A 82 1.97 16.39 -15.88
CA GLU A 82 0.69 16.72 -16.52
C GLU A 82 -0.04 15.46 -16.99
N THR A 83 0.67 14.54 -17.64
CA THR A 83 0.11 13.25 -18.07
C THR A 83 -0.41 12.44 -16.88
N LEU A 84 0.38 12.35 -15.81
CA LEU A 84 -0.01 11.63 -14.60
C LEU A 84 -1.24 12.28 -13.95
N ARG A 85 -1.25 13.60 -13.78
CA ARG A 85 -2.37 14.37 -13.20
C ARG A 85 -3.66 14.16 -13.98
N GLY A 86 -3.60 14.21 -15.32
CA GLY A 86 -4.74 13.92 -16.18
C GLY A 86 -5.25 12.48 -16.04
N GLY A 87 -4.36 11.52 -15.78
CA GLY A 87 -4.69 10.11 -15.58
C GLY A 87 -5.19 9.74 -14.17
N LEU A 88 -4.92 10.57 -13.14
CA LEU A 88 -5.24 10.26 -11.74
C LEU A 88 -6.69 9.84 -11.49
N PRO A 89 -7.73 10.48 -12.07
CA PRO A 89 -9.11 10.07 -11.86
C PRO A 89 -9.39 8.63 -12.33
N ARG A 90 -8.73 8.18 -13.41
CA ARG A 90 -8.85 6.81 -13.92
C ARG A 90 -8.21 5.81 -12.96
N PHE A 91 -7.01 6.12 -12.48
CA PHE A 91 -6.29 5.26 -11.54
C PHE A 91 -6.99 5.18 -10.20
N ALA A 92 -7.57 6.28 -9.70
CA ALA A 92 -8.30 6.30 -8.43
C ALA A 92 -9.55 5.40 -8.43
N LYS A 93 -10.22 5.25 -9.59
CA LYS A 93 -11.37 4.33 -9.73
C LYS A 93 -10.97 2.85 -9.72
N GLN A 94 -9.74 2.56 -10.15
CA GLN A 94 -9.20 1.18 -10.22
C GLN A 94 -8.36 0.81 -8.98
N ALA A 95 -7.97 1.80 -8.18
CA ALA A 95 -7.11 1.69 -7.00
C ALA A 95 -7.89 1.28 -5.78
#